data_AF-A0A8C1R3L7-F1
#
_entry.id   AF-A0A8C1R3L7-F1
#
_cell.length_a   1.000
_cell.length_b   1.000
_cell.length_c   1.000
_cell.angle_alpha   90.00
_cell.angle_beta   90.00
_cell.angle_gamma   90.00
#
_symmetry.space_group_name_H-M   'P 1'
#
loop_
_entity.id
_entity.type
_entity.pdbx_description
1 polymer ?
#
loop_
_entity_poly.entity_id
_entity_poly.type
_entity_poly.pdbx_seq_one_letter_code
_entity_poly.pdbx_strand_id
1 'polypeptide(L)'
;GWGTETQATDIAIPPLRVTYARAWTVLAIANSTENALTLVSEEMKQLRDAVIQNRLVLDILTAERGGVCKMLGVSCCFNIPDYSDNITNIIEHMREAVREPERTNNLWAG
;
A
#
# COMPACT_ATOMS: atom_id res chain seq x y z
N GLY A 1 -37.05 13.38 -40.68
CA GLY A 1 -37.45 12.40 -39.66
C GLY A 1 -36.22 11.66 -39.22
N TRP A 2 -35.84 11.89 -37.97
CA TRP A 2 -35.10 11.03 -37.04
C TRP A 2 -33.91 10.22 -37.58
N GLY A 3 -32.72 10.71 -37.28
CA GLY A 3 -31.55 9.84 -37.13
C GLY A 3 -31.57 9.15 -35.77
N THR A 4 -30.91 8.00 -35.68
CA THR A 4 -30.45 7.34 -34.45
C THR A 4 -29.28 6.43 -34.86
N GLU A 5 -28.06 6.68 -34.39
CA GLU A 5 -27.51 6.30 -33.08
C GLU A 5 -26.61 5.06 -33.28
N THR A 6 -25.29 5.30 -33.29
CA THR A 6 -24.26 4.27 -33.29
C THR A 6 -24.58 3.24 -32.22
N GLN A 7 -24.84 1.99 -32.64
CA GLN A 7 -25.16 0.88 -31.74
C GLN A 7 -24.07 0.74 -30.67
N ALA A 8 -24.48 0.80 -29.41
CA ALA A 8 -23.67 0.52 -28.24
C ALA A 8 -23.35 -0.99 -28.09
N THR A 9 -22.98 -1.67 -29.18
CA THR A 9 -22.71 -3.13 -29.19
C THR A 9 -21.28 -3.50 -29.56
N ASP A 10 -20.40 -2.54 -29.85
CA ASP A 10 -18.97 -2.81 -30.11
C ASP A 10 -18.13 -2.92 -28.84
N ILE A 11 -18.75 -3.15 -27.68
CA ILE A 11 -18.02 -3.64 -26.50
C ILE A 11 -17.86 -5.15 -26.70
N ALA A 12 -16.78 -5.56 -27.37
CA ALA A 12 -16.39 -6.96 -27.44
C ALA A 12 -16.21 -7.49 -26.02
N ILE A 13 -17.20 -8.22 -25.50
CA ILE A 13 -17.12 -8.86 -24.19
C ILE A 13 -16.02 -9.92 -24.29
N PRO A 14 -14.90 -9.77 -23.58
CA PRO A 14 -13.81 -10.75 -23.65
C PRO A 14 -14.31 -12.12 -23.17
N PRO A 15 -13.81 -13.22 -23.77
CA PRO A 15 -14.21 -14.56 -23.36
C PRO A 15 -13.91 -14.81 -21.87
N LEU A 16 -14.80 -15.54 -21.18
CA LEU A 16 -14.73 -15.80 -19.74
C LEU A 16 -13.36 -16.29 -19.25
N ARG A 17 -12.66 -17.08 -20.08
CA ARG A 17 -11.30 -17.56 -19.76
C ARG A 17 -10.28 -16.42 -19.63
N VAL A 18 -10.37 -15.41 -20.49
CA VAL A 18 -9.44 -14.26 -20.48
C VAL A 18 -9.74 -13.34 -19.30
N THR A 19 -11.02 -13.10 -18.98
CA THR A 19 -11.41 -12.30 -17.81
C THR A 19 -11.02 -12.99 -16.51
N TYR A 20 -11.25 -14.29 -16.41
CA TYR A 20 -10.86 -15.09 -15.24
C TYR A 20 -9.35 -15.11 -15.04
N ALA A 21 -8.57 -15.36 -16.10
CA ALA A 21 -7.09 -15.32 -16.01
C ALA A 21 -6.57 -13.96 -15.52
N ARG A 22 -7.18 -12.85 -15.99
CA ARG A 22 -6.84 -11.50 -15.51
C ARG A 22 -7.24 -11.29 -14.05
N ALA A 23 -8.40 -11.76 -13.63
CA ALA A 23 -8.86 -11.66 -12.24
C ALA A 23 -7.90 -12.37 -11.27
N TRP A 24 -7.43 -13.59 -11.59
CA TRP A 24 -6.41 -14.28 -10.80
C TRP A 24 -5.08 -13.55 -10.78
N THR A 25 -4.68 -12.96 -11.90
CA THR A 25 -3.44 -12.18 -11.97
C THR A 25 -3.52 -10.96 -11.05
N VAL A 26 -4.65 -10.23 -11.07
CA VAL A 26 -4.89 -9.08 -10.19
C VAL A 26 -4.89 -9.51 -8.72
N LEU A 27 -5.56 -10.61 -8.39
CA LEU A 27 -5.56 -11.20 -7.04
C LEU A 27 -4.15 -11.53 -6.55
N ALA A 28 -3.34 -12.21 -7.38
CA ALA A 28 -1.98 -12.58 -7.03
C ALA A 28 -1.10 -11.35 -6.78
N ILE A 29 -1.23 -10.32 -7.63
CA ILE A 29 -0.51 -9.05 -7.45
C ILE A 29 -0.98 -8.34 -6.18
N ALA A 30 -2.29 -8.28 -5.92
CA ALA A 30 -2.83 -7.61 -4.75
C ALA A 30 -2.39 -8.28 -3.44
N ASN A 31 -2.41 -9.61 -3.37
CA ASN A 31 -1.92 -10.38 -2.21
C ASN A 31 -0.41 -10.18 -2.00
N SER A 32 0.37 -10.19 -3.09
CA SER A 32 1.81 -9.92 -3.02
C SER A 32 2.12 -8.49 -2.57
N THR A 33 1.33 -7.52 -3.02
CA THR A 33 1.48 -6.09 -2.67
C THR A 33 1.10 -5.84 -1.22
N GLU A 34 0.01 -6.45 -0.75
CA GLU A 34 -0.44 -6.39 0.66
C GLU A 34 0.64 -6.92 1.61
N ASN A 35 1.21 -8.09 1.31
CA ASN A 35 2.29 -8.67 2.09
C ASN A 35 3.55 -7.78 2.08
N ALA A 36 3.93 -7.25 0.91
CA ALA A 36 5.06 -6.33 0.80
C ALA A 36 4.85 -5.05 1.63
N LEU A 37 3.65 -4.47 1.62
CA LEU A 37 3.31 -3.29 2.42
C LEU A 37 3.34 -3.58 3.92
N THR A 38 2.93 -4.78 4.34
CA THR A 38 3.04 -5.21 5.74
C THR A 38 4.49 -5.21 6.19
N LEU A 39 5.38 -5.86 5.42
CA LEU A 39 6.81 -5.93 5.75
C LEU A 39 7.46 -4.54 5.77
N VAL A 40 7.16 -3.70 4.79
CA VAL A 40 7.69 -2.32 4.73
C VAL A 40 7.19 -1.48 5.91
N SER A 41 5.92 -1.64 6.32
CA SER A 41 5.37 -0.94 7.48
C SER A 41 6.11 -1.30 8.78
N GLU A 42 6.38 -2.59 8.98
CA GLU A 42 7.14 -3.08 10.13
C GLU A 42 8.58 -2.57 10.14
N GLU A 43 9.27 -2.63 8.99
CA GLU A 43 10.63 -2.11 8.84
C GLU A 43 10.69 -0.60 9.12
N MET A 44 9.74 0.18 8.58
CA MET A 44 9.66 1.62 8.81
C MET A 44 9.42 1.98 10.28
N LYS A 45 8.62 1.18 11.00
CA LYS A 45 8.41 1.34 12.45
C LYS A 45 9.72 1.14 13.21
N GLN A 46 10.46 0.08 12.91
CA GLN A 46 11.75 -0.21 13.55
C GLN A 46 12.80 0.86 13.25
N LEU A 47 12.88 1.32 11.99
CA LEU A 47 13.78 2.41 11.60
C LEU A 47 13.44 3.71 12.31
N ARG A 48 12.15 4.03 12.44
CA ARG A 48 11.71 5.22 13.19
C ARG A 48 12.17 5.16 14.64
N ASP A 49 11.98 4.04 15.32
CA ASP A 49 12.41 3.86 16.72
C ASP A 49 13.94 4.00 16.84
N ALA A 50 14.71 3.38 15.94
CA ALA A 50 16.16 3.49 15.92
C ALA A 50 16.62 4.94 15.69
N VAL A 51 15.99 5.68 14.77
CA VAL A 51 16.34 7.08 14.49
C VAL A 51 15.98 8.00 15.66
N ILE A 52 14.84 7.77 16.33
CA ILE A 52 14.47 8.50 17.55
C ILE A 52 15.48 8.23 18.68
N GLN A 53 15.89 6.97 18.88
CA GLN A 53 16.89 6.61 19.89
C GLN A 53 18.26 7.24 19.58
N ASN A 54 18.71 7.16 18.33
CA ASN A 54 19.94 7.82 17.89
C ASN A 54 19.89 9.31 18.16
N ARG A 55 18.75 9.95 17.87
CA ARG A 55 18.57 11.38 18.14
C ARG A 55 18.68 11.71 19.63
N LEU A 56 18.03 10.93 20.49
CA LEU A 56 18.09 11.11 21.93
C LEU A 56 19.53 10.98 22.45
N VAL A 57 20.26 9.95 22.00
CA VAL A 57 21.66 9.73 22.38
C VAL A 57 22.53 10.92 21.93
N LEU A 58 22.35 11.42 20.71
CA LEU A 58 23.08 12.58 20.23
C LEU A 58 22.73 13.85 21.02
N ASP A 59 21.47 14.05 21.40
CA ASP A 59 21.08 15.19 22.25
C ASP A 59 21.67 15.09 23.66
N ILE A 60 21.81 13.89 24.23
CA ILE A 60 22.52 13.66 25.50
C ILE A 60 24.01 14.00 25.34
N LEU A 61 24.67 13.47 24.31
CA LEU A 61 26.09 13.72 24.04
C LEU A 61 26.39 15.21 23.77
N THR A 62 25.40 15.96 23.28
CA THR A 62 25.53 17.39 22.96
C THR A 62 24.81 18.29 23.96
N ALA A 63 24.42 17.76 25.12
CA ALA A 63 23.64 18.49 26.13
C ALA A 63 24.35 19.77 26.60
N GLU A 64 25.67 19.75 26.77
CA GLU A 64 26.46 20.95 27.14
C GLU A 64 26.40 22.06 26.07
N ARG A 65 26.15 21.70 24.81
CA ARG A 65 25.97 22.63 23.69
C ARG A 65 24.50 22.93 23.43
N GLY A 66 23.61 22.46 24.30
CA GLY A 66 22.15 22.62 24.23
C GLY A 66 21.46 21.71 23.23
N GLY A 67 22.01 20.52 22.98
CA GLY A 67 21.49 19.53 22.05
C GLY A 67 21.92 19.76 20.61
N VAL A 68 21.62 18.81 19.73
CA VAL A 68 22.13 18.78 18.35
C VAL A 68 21.60 19.96 17.54
N CYS A 69 20.34 20.38 17.76
CA CYS A 69 19.77 21.52 17.02
C CYS A 69 20.50 22.83 17.33
N LYS A 70 20.77 23.09 18.62
CA LYS A 70 21.49 24.30 19.05
C LYS A 70 22.96 24.23 18.66
N MET A 71 23.58 23.06 18.79
CA MET A 71 24.96 22.81 18.36
C MET A 71 25.16 23.09 16.86
N LEU A 72 24.18 22.74 16.02
CA LEU A 72 24.21 22.97 14.57
C LEU A 72 23.72 24.37 14.17
N GLY A 73 23.15 25.16 15.08
CA GLY A 73 22.59 26.47 14.77
C GLY A 73 21.35 26.43 13.86
N VAL A 74 20.62 25.31 13.85
CA VAL A 74 19.44 25.10 13.00
C VAL A 74 18.15 25.14 13.82
N SER A 75 17.03 25.52 13.19
CA SER A 75 15.71 25.39 13.81
C SER A 75 15.41 23.92 14.11
N CYS A 76 14.93 23.63 15.32
CA CYS A 76 14.65 22.27 15.73
C CYS A 76 13.26 21.81 15.24
N CYS A 77 13.26 20.89 14.26
CA CYS A 77 12.02 20.34 13.67
C CYS A 77 12.09 18.81 13.56
N PHE A 78 12.59 18.14 14.60
CA PHE A 78 12.67 16.69 14.60
C PHE A 78 11.33 16.06 15.01
N ASN A 79 10.48 15.81 14.01
CA ASN A 79 9.25 15.04 14.17
C ASN A 79 9.19 13.97 13.08
N ILE A 80 9.20 12.70 13.48
CA ILE A 80 8.97 11.59 12.56
C ILE A 80 7.52 11.15 12.79
N PRO A 81 6.59 11.40 11.85
CA PRO A 81 5.20 11.01 12.02
C PRO A 81 5.06 9.49 12.13
N ASP A 82 4.07 9.06 12.90
CA ASP A 82 3.65 7.66 12.94
C ASP A 82 2.49 7.47 11.98
N TYR A 83 2.68 6.65 10.95
CA TYR A 83 1.59 6.25 10.05
C TYR A 83 1.29 4.76 10.16
N SER A 84 1.86 4.05 11.15
CA SER A 84 1.70 2.59 11.26
C SER A 84 0.23 2.18 11.35
N ASP A 85 -0.59 2.90 12.12
CA ASP A 85 -2.03 2.66 12.21
C ASP A 85 -2.77 2.91 10.88
N ASN A 86 -2.45 4.02 10.19
CA ASN A 86 -3.05 4.34 8.90
C ASN A 86 -2.71 3.28 7.84
N ILE A 87 -1.45 2.86 7.79
CA ILE A 87 -0.97 1.84 6.85
C ILE A 87 -1.63 0.50 7.17
N THR A 88 -1.72 0.12 8.45
CA THR A 88 -2.39 -1.11 8.88
C THR A 88 -3.86 -1.11 8.45
N ASN A 89 -4.58 -0.01 8.63
CA ASN A 89 -5.97 0.11 8.19
C ASN A 89 -6.14 -0.01 6.66
N ILE A 90 -5.21 0.56 5.89
CA ILE A 90 -5.21 0.41 4.42
C ILE A 90 -4.97 -1.05 4.02
N ILE A 91 -4.03 -1.73 4.67
CA ILE A 91 -3.74 -3.16 4.45
C ILE A 91 -4.96 -4.01 4.75
N GLU A 92 -5.65 -3.77 5.87
CA GLU A 92 -6.89 -4.50 6.19
C GLU A 92 -7.98 -4.26 5.14
N HIS A 93 -8.17 -3.00 4.71
CA HIS A 93 -9.09 -2.71 3.62
C HIS A 93 -8.71 -3.41 2.30
N MET A 94 -7.41 -3.54 2.00
CA MET A 94 -6.96 -4.34 0.85
C MET A 94 -7.34 -5.82 1.02
N ARG A 95 -7.14 -6.41 2.20
CA ARG A 95 -7.53 -7.81 2.48
C ARG A 95 -9.02 -8.05 2.29
N GLU A 96 -9.86 -7.11 2.72
CA GLU A 96 -11.32 -7.19 2.57
C GLU A 96 -11.78 -7.07 1.11
N ALA A 97 -11.10 -6.21 0.32
CA ALA A 97 -11.42 -5.96 -1.07
C ALA A 97 -10.95 -7.09 -2.01
N VAL A 98 -9.85 -7.76 -1.66
CA VAL A 98 -9.23 -8.81 -2.46
C VAL A 98 -9.96 -10.13 -2.25
N ARG A 99 -10.95 -10.41 -3.10
CA ARG A 99 -11.72 -11.66 -3.08
C ARG A 99 -11.27 -12.61 -4.18
N GLU A 100 -11.27 -13.91 -3.87
CA GLU A 100 -11.06 -14.92 -4.90
C GLU A 100 -12.20 -14.88 -5.92
N PRO A 101 -11.89 -14.80 -7.24
CA PRO A 101 -12.92 -14.92 -8.26
C PRO A 101 -13.52 -16.32 -8.20
N GLU A 102 -14.85 -16.41 -8.30
CA GLU A 102 -15.54 -17.70 -8.26
C GLU A 102 -14.98 -18.66 -9.31
N ARG A 103 -14.59 -19.86 -8.88
CA ARG A 103 -14.27 -20.94 -9.81
C ARG A 103 -15.56 -21.34 -10.50
N THR A 104 -15.76 -20.88 -11.73
CA THR A 104 -16.87 -21.39 -12.53
C THR A 104 -16.56 -22.84 -12.88
N ASN A 105 -17.08 -23.79 -12.09
CA ASN A 105 -17.09 -25.22 -12.41
C ASN A 105 -18.15 -25.49 -13.48
N ASN A 106 -18.12 -24.76 -14.59
CA ASN A 106 -18.86 -25.13 -15.79
C ASN A 106 -17.95 -25.97 -16.68
N LEU A 107 -17.95 -27.25 -16.32
CA LEU A 107 -17.84 -28.43 -17.17
C LEU A 107 -18.88 -28.39 -18.32
N TRP A 108 -18.92 -27.31 -19.11
CA TRP A 108 -19.88 -27.10 -20.22
C TRP A 108 -19.23 -26.37 -21.40
N ALA A 109 -17.92 -26.56 -21.59
CA ALA A 109 -17.26 -26.34 -22.88
C ALA A 109 -17.20 -27.69 -23.60
N GLY A 110 -18.32 -28.09 -24.19
CA GLY A 110 -18.50 -29.24 -25.06
C GLY A 110 -19.71 -28.98 -25.94
#